data_AF-O62014-F1
#
_entry.id   AF-O62014-F1
#
_cell.length_a   1.000
_cell.length_b   1.000
_cell.length_c   1.000
_cell.angle_alpha   90.00
_cell.angle_beta   90.00
_cell.angle_gamma   90.00
#
_symmetry.space_group_name_H-M   'P 1'
#
loop_
_entity.id
_entity.type
_entity.pdbx_description
1 polymer ?
#
loop_
_entity_poly.entity_id
_entity_poly.type
_entity_poly.pdbx_seq_one_letter_code
_entity_poly.pdbx_strand_id
1 'polypeptide(L)'
;MPMEYLYNFDRFELHLIRFNPEDAIKVRDVICKSPTFEFGYFPAIDFFFPEEVARVFQPDYEGGSEGSIRYRNSTADFLISFEEEEFKIEKVSQN
;
A
#
# COMPACT_ATOMS: atom_id res chain seq x y z
N MET A 1 0.56 1.04 16.36
CA MET A 1 0.11 2.43 16.13
C MET A 1 -1.14 2.36 15.26
N PRO A 2 -2.18 3.17 15.51
CA PRO A 2 -3.34 3.20 14.62
C PRO A 2 -2.93 3.68 13.21
N MET A 3 -3.48 3.06 12.16
CA MET A 3 -3.16 3.40 10.77
C MET A 3 -3.52 4.86 10.42
N GLU A 4 -4.43 5.48 11.18
CA GLU A 4 -4.83 6.87 11.03
C GLU A 4 -3.70 7.88 11.34
N TYR A 5 -2.60 7.46 11.97
CA TYR A 5 -1.44 8.33 12.14
C TYR A 5 -0.62 8.49 10.84
N LEU A 6 -0.79 7.58 9.88
CA LEU A 6 -0.06 7.60 8.61
C LEU A 6 -0.35 8.84 7.76
N TYR A 7 -1.52 9.48 7.93
CA TYR A 7 -1.88 10.70 7.20
C TYR A 7 -0.92 11.88 7.44
N ASN A 8 -0.16 11.85 8.54
CA ASN A 8 0.76 12.93 8.89
C ASN A 8 2.17 12.76 8.32
N PHE A 9 2.45 11.64 7.66
CA PHE A 9 3.77 11.33 7.13
C PHE A 9 3.75 11.34 5.60
N ASP A 10 4.76 11.96 5.01
CA ASP A 10 5.08 11.83 3.59
C ASP A 10 5.77 10.50 3.29
N ARG A 11 6.62 10.03 4.22
CA ARG A 11 7.34 8.76 4.14
C ARG A 11 7.25 8.01 5.47
N PHE A 12 6.99 6.71 5.42
CA PHE A 12 7.02 5.88 6.63
C PHE A 12 7.46 4.44 6.35
N GLU A 13 7.93 3.79 7.41
CA GLU A 13 8.20 2.37 7.48
C GLU A 13 7.56 1.82 8.76
N LEU A 14 6.75 0.76 8.65
CA LEU A 14 6.01 0.19 9.77
C LEU A 14 6.10 -1.33 9.76
N HIS A 15 6.67 -1.89 10.83
CA HIS A 15 6.59 -3.32 11.11
C HIS A 15 5.21 -3.67 11.68
N LEU A 16 4.55 -4.63 11.04
CA LEU A 16 3.26 -5.15 11.48
C LEU A 16 3.32 -6.67 11.47
N ILE A 17 2.86 -7.30 12.54
CA ILE A 17 2.71 -8.78 12.60
C ILE A 17 1.67 -9.26 11.58
N ARG A 18 0.64 -8.45 11.31
CA ARG A 18 -0.42 -8.78 10.37
C ARG A 18 -0.76 -7.58 9.51
N PHE A 19 -0.96 -7.81 8.22
CA PHE A 19 -1.45 -6.81 7.27
C PHE A 19 -2.57 -7.42 6.43
N ASN A 20 -3.80 -6.97 6.67
CA ASN A 20 -4.99 -7.52 6.05
C ASN A 20 -5.60 -6.55 5.01
N PRO A 21 -6.67 -6.94 4.29
CA PRO A 21 -7.31 -6.06 3.32
C PRO A 21 -7.89 -4.77 3.93
N GLU A 22 -8.31 -4.77 5.20
CA GLU A 22 -8.80 -3.56 5.88
C GLU A 22 -7.67 -2.55 6.10
N ASP A 23 -6.47 -3.04 6.44
CA ASP A 23 -5.26 -2.21 6.56
C ASP A 23 -4.88 -1.61 5.20
N ALA A 24 -4.95 -2.41 4.14
CA ALA A 24 -4.73 -1.94 2.77
C ALA A 24 -5.74 -0.86 2.35
N ILE A 25 -7.02 -1.00 2.73
CA ILE A 25 -8.04 0.04 2.50
C ILE A 25 -7.65 1.35 3.19
N LYS A 26 -7.13 1.29 4.42
CA LYS A 26 -6.66 2.48 5.14
C LYS A 26 -5.45 3.12 4.44
N VAL A 27 -4.50 2.32 3.96
CA VAL A 27 -3.36 2.83 3.16
C VAL A 27 -3.85 3.49 1.86
N ARG A 28 -4.81 2.87 1.15
CA ARG A 28 -5.44 3.46 -0.04
C ARG A 28 -6.12 4.79 0.27
N ASP A 29 -6.78 4.90 1.40
CA ASP A 29 -7.39 6.16 1.82
C ASP A 29 -6.34 7.23 2.14
N VAL A 30 -5.20 6.86 2.74
CA VAL A 30 -4.05 7.77 2.98
C VAL A 30 -3.52 8.32 1.67
N ILE A 31 -3.21 7.48 0.68
CA ILE A 31 -2.64 7.94 -0.60
C ILE A 31 -3.63 8.78 -1.41
N CYS A 32 -4.94 8.56 -1.24
CA CYS A 32 -5.98 9.35 -1.92
C CYS A 32 -6.24 10.71 -1.25
N LYS A 33 -6.01 10.83 0.06
CA LYS A 33 -6.31 12.06 0.82
C LYS A 33 -5.06 12.89 1.14
N SER A 34 -3.87 12.31 1.06
CA SER A 34 -2.60 12.98 1.36
C SER A 34 -1.85 13.32 0.06
N PRO A 35 -1.89 14.58 -0.42
CA PRO A 35 -1.16 14.97 -1.62
C PRO A 35 0.37 14.92 -1.43
N THR A 36 0.83 14.99 -0.18
CA THR A 36 2.26 14.93 0.20
C THR A 36 2.77 13.51 0.42
N PHE A 37 1.92 12.48 0.35
CA PHE A 37 2.37 11.11 0.54
C PHE A 37 3.31 10.66 -0.58
N GLU A 38 4.51 10.22 -0.25
CA GLU A 38 5.56 9.81 -1.20
C GLU A 38 5.88 8.31 -1.09
N PHE A 39 5.91 7.75 0.12
CA PHE A 39 6.42 6.39 0.34
C PHE A 39 5.84 5.72 1.58
N GLY A 40 5.52 4.44 1.48
CA GLY A 40 5.11 3.60 2.60
C GLY A 40 5.67 2.19 2.44
N TYR A 41 6.31 1.69 3.50
CA TYR A 41 6.88 0.35 3.51
C TYR A 41 6.48 -0.43 4.75
N PHE A 42 6.14 -1.69 4.55
CA PHE A 42 5.72 -2.62 5.58
C PHE A 42 6.53 -3.91 5.43
N PRO A 43 7.73 -3.97 6.05
CA PRO A 43 8.58 -5.16 6.02
C PRO A 43 8.17 -6.19 7.08
N ALA A 44 8.57 -7.45 6.83
CA ALA A 44 8.51 -8.57 7.76
C ALA A 44 7.10 -8.81 8.33
N ILE A 45 6.12 -8.98 7.43
CA ILE A 45 4.73 -9.22 7.80
C ILE A 45 4.49 -10.73 7.96
N ASP A 46 4.34 -11.21 9.20
CA ASP A 46 4.11 -12.65 9.47
C ASP A 46 2.79 -13.18 8.88
N PHE A 47 1.74 -12.34 8.89
CA PHE A 47 0.41 -12.70 8.39
C PHE A 47 -0.02 -11.71 7.29
N PHE A 48 0.36 -12.04 6.06
CA PHE A 48 0.07 -11.25 4.87
C PHE A 48 -0.77 -12.04 3.86
N PHE A 49 -1.77 -11.37 3.26
CA PHE A 49 -2.63 -11.93 2.22
C PHE A 49 -2.44 -11.10 0.93
N PRO A 50 -1.30 -11.26 0.22
CA PRO A 50 -0.91 -10.38 -0.89
C PRO A 50 -1.98 -10.26 -1.96
N GLU A 51 -2.61 -11.37 -2.37
CA GLU A 51 -3.67 -11.34 -3.38
C GLU A 51 -4.90 -10.51 -2.95
N GLU A 52 -5.33 -10.66 -1.70
CA GLU A 52 -6.48 -9.92 -1.18
C GLU A 52 -6.17 -8.43 -1.02
N VAL A 53 -4.94 -8.11 -0.63
CA VAL A 53 -4.42 -6.74 -0.53
C VAL A 53 -4.30 -6.12 -1.92
N ALA A 54 -3.78 -6.86 -2.90
CA ALA A 54 -3.69 -6.45 -4.30
C ALA A 54 -5.08 -6.09 -4.86
N ARG A 55 -6.12 -6.88 -4.54
CA ARG A 55 -7.50 -6.63 -4.95
C ARG A 55 -8.12 -5.33 -4.40
N VAL A 56 -7.54 -4.74 -3.34
CA VAL A 56 -7.96 -3.41 -2.85
C VAL A 56 -7.59 -2.30 -3.84
N PHE A 57 -6.49 -2.48 -4.58
CA PHE A 57 -5.97 -1.50 -5.54
C PHE A 57 -6.34 -1.85 -6.98
N GLN A 58 -6.46 -3.13 -7.31
CA GLN A 58 -6.86 -3.65 -8.60
C GLN A 58 -7.86 -4.81 -8.42
N PRO A 59 -9.18 -4.55 -8.45
CA PRO A 59 -10.20 -5.56 -8.11
C PRO A 59 -10.17 -6.85 -8.94
N ASP A 60 -9.69 -6.78 -10.18
CA ASP A 60 -9.51 -7.89 -11.11
C ASP A 60 -8.09 -8.50 -11.07
N TYR A 61 -7.36 -8.31 -9.96
CA TYR A 61 -6.05 -8.92 -9.80
C TYR A 61 -6.17 -10.46 -9.69
N GLU A 62 -5.65 -11.13 -10.73
CA GLU A 62 -5.54 -12.59 -10.87
C GLU A 62 -4.09 -13.09 -10.79
N GLY A 63 -3.15 -12.23 -10.35
CA GLY A 63 -1.76 -12.63 -10.16
C GLY A 63 -1.57 -13.48 -8.89
N GLY A 64 -0.30 -13.78 -8.58
CA GLY A 64 0.06 -14.59 -7.42
C GLY A 64 0.30 -13.76 -6.14
N SER A 65 1.04 -14.35 -5.22
CA SER A 65 1.45 -13.73 -3.95
C SER A 65 2.54 -12.67 -4.10
N GLU A 66 3.08 -12.49 -5.30
CA GLU A 66 4.18 -11.58 -5.59
C GLU A 66 3.89 -10.78 -6.86
N GLY A 67 4.26 -9.50 -6.85
CA GLY A 67 4.20 -8.67 -8.06
C GLY A 67 4.12 -7.19 -7.78
N SER A 68 3.72 -6.46 -8.83
CA SER A 68 3.53 -5.02 -8.74
C SER A 68 2.32 -4.53 -9.52
N ILE A 69 1.62 -3.55 -8.96
CA ILE A 69 0.45 -2.89 -9.54
C ILE A 69 0.78 -1.41 -9.73
N ARG A 70 0.42 -0.87 -10.91
CA ARG A 70 0.33 0.59 -11.08
C ARG A 70 -1.04 1.05 -10.62
N TYR A 71 -1.05 1.92 -9.62
CA TYR A 71 -2.26 2.52 -9.09
C TYR A 71 -2.26 4.02 -9.37
N ARG A 72 -3.30 4.51 -10.07
CA ARG A 72 -3.47 5.92 -10.40
C ARG A 72 -4.62 6.49 -9.60
N ASN A 73 -4.40 7.63 -8.96
CA ASN A 73 -5.48 8.46 -8.43
C ASN A 73 -5.56 9.80 -9.20
N SER A 74 -6.38 10.73 -8.71
CA SER A 74 -6.57 12.04 -9.37
C SER A 74 -5.31 12.91 -9.38
N THR A 75 -4.36 12.68 -8.49
CA THR A 75 -3.20 13.57 -8.24
C THR A 75 -1.85 12.95 -8.58
N ALA A 76 -1.75 11.61 -8.60
CA ALA A 76 -0.47 10.94 -8.76
C ALA A 76 -0.62 9.50 -9.25
N ASP A 77 0.49 8.99 -9.75
CA ASP A 77 0.72 7.58 -10.05
C ASP A 77 1.57 6.95 -8.95
N PHE A 78 1.19 5.75 -8.53
CA PHE A 78 1.85 4.95 -7.52
C PHE A 78 2.24 3.59 -8.08
N LEU A 79 3.40 3.10 -7.65
CA LEU A 79 3.81 1.72 -7.81
C LEU A 79 3.60 1.02 -6.47
N ILE A 80 2.80 -0.04 -6.50
CA ILE A 80 2.54 -0.91 -5.36
C ILE A 80 3.29 -2.21 -5.63
N SER A 81 4.14 -2.63 -4.71
CA SER A 81 4.90 -3.88 -4.80
C SER A 81 4.59 -4.73 -3.58
N PHE A 82 4.49 -6.04 -3.78
CA PHE A 82 4.24 -6.98 -2.70
C PHE A 82 4.97 -8.30 -2.98
N GLU A 83 5.50 -8.87 -1.92
CA GLU A 83 6.14 -10.19 -1.85
C GLU A 83 5.69 -10.87 -0.54
N GLU A 84 6.03 -12.15 -0.31
CA GLU A 84 5.46 -12.97 0.79
C GLU A 84 5.39 -12.27 2.17
N GLU A 85 6.37 -11.42 2.49
CA GLU A 85 6.46 -10.75 3.79
C GLU A 85 6.63 -9.23 3.68
N GLU A 86 6.43 -8.65 2.49
CA GLU A 86 6.60 -7.21 2.27
C GLU A 86 5.45 -6.59 1.49
N PHE A 87 5.07 -5.38 1.90
CA PHE A 87 4.20 -4.50 1.13
C PHE A 87 4.83 -3.12 1.02
N LYS A 88 4.92 -2.59 -0.20
CA LYS A 88 5.52 -1.29 -0.50
C LYS A 88 4.62 -0.49 -1.42
N ILE A 89 4.54 0.81 -1.16
CA ILE A 89 3.90 1.77 -2.05
C ILE A 89 4.79 3.00 -2.21
N GLU A 90 4.96 3.43 -3.47
CA GLU A 90 5.85 4.52 -3.84
C GLU A 90 5.17 5.41 -4.88
N LYS A 91 5.18 6.73 -4.65
CA LYS A 91 4.75 7.71 -5.65
C LYS A 91 5.78 7.77 -6.78
N VAL A 92 5.33 7.60 -8.02
CA VAL A 92 6.19 7.55 -9.21
C VAL A 92 6.15 8.88 -9.98
N SER A 93 4.99 9.53 -10.01
CA SER A 93 4.82 10.86 -10.62
C SER A 93 3.60 11.58 -10.06
N GLN A 94 3.65 12.91 -10.07
CA GLN A 94 2.48 13.77 -9.85
C GLN A 94 1.84 14.14 -11.20
N ASN A 95 0.51 14.19 -11.25
CA ASN A 95 -0.28 14.53 -12.43
C ASN A 95 -0.32 16.05 -12.70
#